data_AF-A0A7Y5H4Q6-F1
#
_entry.id   AF-A0A7Y5H4Q6-F1
#
_cell.length_a   1.000
_cell.length_b   1.000
_cell.length_c   1.000
_cell.angle_alpha   90.00
_cell.angle_beta   90.00
_cell.angle_gamma   90.00
#
_symmetry.space_group_name_H-M   'P 1'
#
loop_
_entity.id
_entity.type
_entity.pdbx_description
1 polymer ?
#
loop_
_entity_poly.entity_id
_entity_poly.type
_entity_poly.pdbx_seq_one_letter_code
_entity_poly.pdbx_strand_id
1 'polypeptide(L)'
;MEKEGTRGVTELAESACMCERHLRRKTKEKFGLPPHRLLENIRLAKALEAMHEQPEVTLLQISQIAGYTSYKTFYQAFTRRFKVAPSEAIWRIKQNPRIMADAFQRKLI
;
A
#
# COMPACT_ATOMS: atom_id res chain seq x y z
N MET A 1 14.62 -4.83 17.74
CA MET A 1 13.15 -4.82 17.60
C MET A 1 12.81 -3.83 16.48
N GLU A 2 12.94 -4.31 15.24
CA GLU A 2 12.86 -3.50 14.03
C GLU A 2 11.39 -3.14 13.76
N LYS A 3 11.03 -1.87 14.00
CA LYS A 3 9.73 -1.34 13.61
C LYS A 3 9.82 -0.74 12.20
N GLU A 4 10.04 -1.58 11.19
CA GLU A 4 10.00 -1.13 9.79
C GLU A 4 8.56 -1.04 9.28
N GLY A 5 7.90 0.05 9.63
CA GLY A 5 6.68 0.46 8.94
C GLY A 5 6.69 1.96 8.86
N THR A 6 7.06 2.54 7.72
CA THR A 6 7.09 3.99 7.50
C THR A 6 5.71 4.57 7.81
N ARG A 7 5.55 5.25 8.95
CA ARG A 7 4.24 5.58 9.54
C ARG A 7 3.61 6.83 8.93
N GLY A 8 4.34 7.64 8.17
CA GLY A 8 3.79 8.77 7.45
C GLY A 8 4.78 9.46 6.50
N VAL A 9 4.33 10.54 5.85
CA VAL A 9 5.16 11.34 4.93
C VAL A 9 6.35 11.97 5.66
N THR A 10 6.19 12.36 6.93
CA THR A 10 7.24 12.95 7.76
C THR A 10 8.35 11.94 8.03
N GLU A 11 8.00 10.74 8.51
CA GLU A 11 8.99 9.67 8.72
C GLU A 11 9.65 9.22 7.41
N LEU A 12 8.93 9.26 6.29
CA LEU A 12 9.51 9.01 4.97
C LEU A 12 10.49 10.10 4.55
N ALA A 13 10.25 11.35 4.96
CA ALA A 13 11.15 12.46 4.68
C ALA A 13 12.41 12.34 5.55
N GLU A 14 12.24 12.03 6.83
CA GLU A 14 13.33 11.80 7.78
C GLU A 14 14.22 10.63 7.36
N SER A 15 13.63 9.49 6.98
CA SER A 15 14.40 8.33 6.50
C SER A 15 15.12 8.58 5.18
N ALA A 16 14.59 9.49 4.35
CA ALA A 16 15.23 9.95 3.13
C ALA A 16 16.25 11.08 3.35
N CYS A 17 16.50 11.50 4.60
CA CYS A 17 17.31 12.67 4.96
C CYS A 17 16.88 13.96 4.24
N MET A 18 15.57 14.15 4.05
CA MET A 18 14.97 15.29 3.37
C MET A 18 13.95 16.00 4.26
N CYS A 19 13.78 17.31 4.06
CA CYS A 19 12.58 17.99 4.57
C CYS A 19 11.37 17.63 3.69
N GLU A 20 10.15 17.70 4.26
CA GLU A 20 8.92 17.37 3.53
C GLU A 20 8.76 18.11 2.21
N ARG A 21 9.16 19.39 2.16
CA ARG A 21 9.11 20.20 0.93
C ARG A 21 9.97 19.59 -0.18
N HIS A 22 11.19 19.15 0.16
CA HIS A 22 12.07 18.50 -0.81
C HIS A 22 11.56 17.14 -1.25
N LEU A 23 11.05 16.33 -0.32
CA LEU A 23 10.44 15.05 -0.64
C LEU A 23 9.24 15.25 -1.59
N ARG A 24 8.34 16.19 -1.29
CA ARG A 24 7.18 16.51 -2.14
C ARG A 24 7.57 16.92 -3.56
N ARG A 25 8.59 17.77 -3.68
CA ARG A 25 9.11 18.20 -4.98
C ARG A 25 9.68 17.00 -5.74
N LYS A 26 10.56 16.21 -5.11
CA LYS A 26 11.23 15.07 -5.75
C LYS A 26 10.27 13.96 -6.16
N THR A 27 9.26 13.64 -5.34
CA THR A 27 8.27 12.61 -5.73
C THR A 27 7.40 13.09 -6.88
N LYS A 28 7.03 14.38 -6.91
CA LYS A 28 6.27 14.94 -8.02
C LYS A 28 7.09 14.99 -9.31
N GLU A 29 8.37 15.37 -9.23
CA GLU A 29 9.29 15.38 -10.38
C GLU A 29 9.53 13.98 -10.94
N LYS A 30 9.76 12.97 -10.09
CA LYS A 30 10.07 11.60 -10.54
C LYS A 30 8.85 10.76 -10.90
N PHE A 31 7.76 10.89 -10.15
CA PHE A 31 6.61 9.98 -10.23
C PHE A 31 5.29 10.70 -10.57
N GLY A 32 5.28 12.02 -10.71
CA GLY A 32 4.06 12.80 -10.94
C GLY A 32 3.12 12.88 -9.73
N LEU A 33 3.44 12.20 -8.62
CA LEU A 33 2.57 12.03 -7.46
C LEU A 33 3.14 12.70 -6.21
N PRO A 34 2.28 13.26 -5.34
CA PRO A 34 2.71 13.71 -4.03
C PRO A 34 3.07 12.53 -3.11
N PRO A 35 3.94 12.70 -2.10
CA PRO A 35 4.47 11.60 -1.29
C PRO A 35 3.40 10.77 -0.59
N HIS A 36 2.31 11.39 -0.13
CA HIS A 36 1.22 10.68 0.54
C HIS A 36 0.50 9.70 -0.40
N ARG A 37 0.35 10.05 -1.69
CA ARG A 37 -0.23 9.15 -2.70
C ARG A 37 0.71 8.03 -3.05
N LEU A 38 2.00 8.34 -3.18
CA LEU A 38 3.02 7.33 -3.43
C LEU A 38 3.08 6.32 -2.29
N LEU A 39 3.08 6.80 -1.04
CA LEU A 39 3.07 5.95 0.15
C LEU A 39 1.80 5.09 0.20
N GLU A 40 0.64 5.67 -0.07
CA GLU A 40 -0.63 4.91 -0.15
C GLU A 40 -0.57 3.81 -1.22
N ASN A 41 -0.02 4.09 -2.40
CA ASN A 41 0.17 3.09 -3.45
C ASN A 41 1.11 1.95 -3.01
N ILE A 42 2.25 2.29 -2.40
CA ILE A 42 3.21 1.29 -1.89
C ILE A 42 2.55 0.41 -0.82
N ARG A 43 1.84 1.01 0.14
CA ARG A 43 1.14 0.27 1.19
C ARG A 43 0.09 -0.68 0.62
N LEU A 44 -0.69 -0.23 -0.36
CA LEU A 44 -1.70 -1.06 -1.02
C LEU A 44 -1.09 -2.17 -1.89
N ALA A 45 0.05 -1.92 -2.51
CA ALA A 45 0.81 -2.94 -3.24
C ALA A 45 1.28 -4.05 -2.28
N LYS A 46 1.88 -3.68 -1.14
CA LYS A 46 2.27 -4.64 -0.09
C LYS A 46 1.07 -5.43 0.46
N ALA A 47 -0.09 -4.78 0.61
CA ALA A 47 -1.30 -5.47 1.07
C ALA A 47 -1.73 -6.58 0.10
N LEU A 48 -1.68 -6.32 -1.21
CA LEU A 48 -2.03 -7.30 -2.23
C LEU A 48 -1.01 -8.44 -2.32
N GLU A 49 0.28 -8.11 -2.20
CA GLU A 49 1.37 -9.10 -2.12
C GLU A 49 1.17 -10.02 -0.92
N ALA A 50 0.91 -9.47 0.27
CA ALA A 50 0.62 -10.26 1.47
C ALA A 50 -0.65 -11.12 1.32
N MET A 51 -1.71 -10.61 0.69
CA MET A 51 -2.92 -11.41 0.38
C MET A 51 -2.64 -12.59 -0.55
N HIS A 52 -1.64 -12.46 -1.42
CA HIS A 52 -1.26 -13.49 -2.39
C HIS A 52 -0.32 -14.54 -1.78
N GLU A 53 0.73 -14.09 -1.09
CA GLU A 53 1.75 -14.96 -0.51
C GLU A 53 1.27 -15.72 0.71
N GLN A 54 0.35 -15.12 1.48
CA GLN A 54 -0.10 -15.66 2.76
C GLN A 54 -1.64 -15.71 2.81
N PRO A 55 -2.29 -16.68 2.15
CA PRO A 55 -3.75 -16.75 2.06
C PRO A 55 -4.48 -17.03 3.38
N GLU A 56 -3.75 -17.40 4.44
CA GLU A 56 -4.22 -17.65 5.80
C GLU A 56 -4.18 -16.44 6.74
N VAL A 57 -3.46 -15.36 6.41
CA VAL A 57 -3.48 -14.16 7.28
C VAL A 57 -4.81 -13.43 7.22
N THR A 58 -5.21 -12.91 8.38
CA THR A 58 -6.42 -12.12 8.51
C THR A 58 -6.26 -10.75 7.84
N LEU A 59 -7.38 -10.16 7.44
CA LEU A 59 -7.41 -8.79 6.90
C LEU A 59 -6.82 -7.74 7.86
N LEU A 60 -6.91 -7.97 9.17
CA LEU A 60 -6.28 -7.13 10.18
C LEU A 60 -4.75 -7.23 10.10
N GLN A 61 -4.20 -8.43 10.05
CA GLN A 61 -2.75 -8.65 9.92
C GLN A 61 -2.22 -8.09 8.59
N ILE A 62 -2.94 -8.30 7.49
CA ILE A 62 -2.59 -7.72 6.19
C ILE A 62 -2.53 -6.18 6.28
N SER A 63 -3.49 -5.56 6.98
CA SER A 63 -3.46 -4.10 7.16
C SER A 63 -2.21 -3.63 7.93
N GLN A 64 -1.76 -4.40 8.91
CA GLN A 64 -0.57 -4.10 9.71
C GLN A 64 0.72 -4.30 8.89
N ILE A 65 0.82 -5.41 8.14
CA ILE A 65 1.94 -5.70 7.22
C ILE A 65 2.05 -4.59 6.16
N ALA A 66 0.91 -4.12 5.64
CA ALA A 66 0.84 -3.00 4.72
C ALA A 66 1.17 -1.64 5.35
N GLY A 67 1.47 -1.57 6.65
CA GLY A 67 1.87 -0.34 7.34
C GLY A 67 0.70 0.58 7.72
N TYR A 68 -0.52 0.07 7.84
CA TYR A 68 -1.65 0.81 8.40
C TYR A 68 -1.75 0.61 9.91
N THR A 69 -2.01 1.70 10.64
CA THR A 69 -2.23 1.68 12.09
C THR A 69 -3.65 1.25 12.47
N SER A 70 -4.58 1.33 11.53
CA SER A 70 -5.98 0.95 11.72
C SER A 70 -6.54 0.25 10.49
N TYR A 71 -7.27 -0.83 10.74
CA TYR A 71 -8.02 -1.54 9.72
C TYR A 71 -9.01 -0.63 8.97
N LYS A 72 -9.63 0.33 9.66
CA LYS A 72 -10.58 1.27 9.05
C LYS A 72 -9.92 2.13 7.96
N THR A 73 -8.74 2.66 8.24
CA THR A 73 -7.97 3.48 7.30
C THR A 73 -7.52 2.66 6.10
N PHE A 74 -7.05 1.43 6.34
CA PHE A 74 -6.73 0.46 5.29
C PHE A 74 -7.94 0.19 4.40
N TYR A 75 -9.08 -0.17 4.99
CA TYR A 75 -10.31 -0.50 4.27
C TYR A 75 -10.76 0.64 3.36
N GLN A 76 -10.76 1.88 3.88
CA GLN A 76 -11.12 3.07 3.10
C GLN A 76 -10.15 3.33 1.94
N ALA A 77 -8.84 3.21 2.18
CA ALA A 77 -7.84 3.39 1.13
C ALA A 77 -7.96 2.31 0.04
N PHE A 78 -8.11 1.05 0.45
CA PHE A 78 -8.22 -0.10 -0.44
C PHE A 78 -9.48 -0.02 -1.32
N THR A 79 -10.65 0.17 -0.72
CA THR A 79 -11.92 0.27 -1.45
C THR A 79 -11.95 1.48 -2.37
N ARG A 80 -11.44 2.64 -1.93
CA ARG A 80 -11.31 3.84 -2.78
C ARG A 80 -10.50 3.54 -4.04
N ARG A 81 -9.42 2.77 -3.89
CA ARG A 81 -8.43 2.48 -4.93
C ARG A 81 -8.88 1.38 -5.90
N PHE A 82 -9.30 0.25 -5.37
CA PHE A 82 -9.60 -0.96 -6.15
C PHE A 82 -11.07 -1.14 -6.45
N LYS A 83 -11.96 -0.33 -5.84
CA LYS A 83 -13.41 -0.40 -6.00
C LYS A 83 -14.03 -1.74 -5.57
N VAL A 84 -13.30 -2.54 -4.80
CA VAL A 84 -13.73 -3.81 -4.23
C VAL A 84 -13.33 -3.87 -2.76
N ALA A 85 -14.05 -4.66 -1.97
CA ALA A 85 -13.70 -4.92 -0.58
C ALA A 85 -12.43 -5.81 -0.48
N PRO A 86 -11.61 -5.65 0.56
CA PRO A 86 -10.45 -6.53 0.79
C PRO A 86 -10.78 -8.02 0.86
N SER A 87 -11.92 -8.39 1.46
CA SER A 87 -12.39 -9.79 1.54
C SER A 87 -12.68 -10.38 0.16
N GLU A 88 -13.35 -9.61 -0.68
CA GLU A 88 -13.63 -9.98 -2.08
C GLU A 88 -12.34 -10.11 -2.89
N ALA A 89 -11.36 -9.22 -2.66
CA ALA A 89 -10.06 -9.32 -3.30
C ALA A 89 -9.34 -10.63 -2.93
N ILE A 90 -9.32 -11.02 -1.66
CA ILE A 90 -8.76 -12.31 -1.22
C ILE A 90 -9.46 -13.48 -1.92
N TRP A 91 -10.79 -13.47 -1.99
CA TRP A 91 -11.52 -14.52 -2.67
C TRP A 91 -11.12 -14.63 -4.15
N ARG A 92 -11.03 -13.50 -4.87
CA ARG A 92 -10.59 -13.47 -6.28
C ARG A 92 -9.17 -13.98 -6.47
N ILE A 93 -8.25 -13.59 -5.58
CA ILE A 93 -6.85 -14.04 -5.61
C ILE A 93 -6.75 -15.55 -5.43
N LYS A 94 -7.54 -16.12 -4.50
CA LYS A 94 -7.60 -17.57 -4.26
C LYS A 94 -8.13 -18.34 -5.48
N GLN A 95 -9.06 -17.76 -6.25
CA GLN A 95 -9.62 -18.40 -7.44
C GLN A 95 -8.71 -18.32 -8.67
N ASN A 96 -7.94 -17.24 -8.83
CA ASN A 96 -7.01 -17.10 -9.94
C ASN A 96 -5.80 -16.22 -9.58
N PRO A 97 -4.67 -16.84 -9.18
CA PRO A 97 -3.48 -16.12 -8.79
C PRO A 97 -2.87 -15.25 -9.89
N ARG A 98 -3.10 -15.60 -11.17
CA ARG A 98 -2.52 -14.88 -12.32
C ARG A 98 -3.16 -13.52 -12.59
N ILE A 99 -4.37 -13.26 -12.08
CA ILE A 99 -5.06 -11.96 -12.23
C ILE A 99 -4.27 -10.83 -11.56
N MET A 100 -3.47 -11.15 -10.53
CA MET A 100 -2.72 -10.16 -9.76
C MET A 100 -1.60 -9.51 -10.57
N ALA A 101 -0.80 -10.28 -11.32
CA ALA A 101 0.36 -9.74 -12.03
C ALA A 101 0.00 -8.62 -13.02
N ASP A 102 -1.16 -8.75 -13.70
CA ASP A 102 -1.63 -7.77 -14.70
C ASP A 102 -2.28 -6.53 -14.04
N ALA A 103 -2.99 -6.72 -12.93
CA ALA A 103 -3.66 -5.64 -12.20
C ALA A 103 -2.67 -4.69 -11.49
N PHE A 104 -1.50 -5.21 -11.09
CA PHE A 104 -0.43 -4.45 -10.43
C PHE A 104 0.20 -3.39 -11.34
N GLN A 105 0.52 -3.74 -12.60
CA GLN A 105 1.29 -2.86 -13.48
C GLN A 105 0.49 -1.66 -14.02
N ARG A 106 -0.81 -1.83 -14.26
CA ARG A 106 -1.62 -0.81 -14.96
C ARG A 106 -2.20 0.26 -14.06
N LYS A 107 -2.27 0.01 -12.74
CA LYS A 107 -3.01 0.90 -11.85
C LYS A 107 -2.12 1.69 -10.90
N LEU A 108 -0.95 1.18 -10.48
CA LEU A 108 -0.17 1.74 -9.36
C LEU A 108 0.87 2.81 -9.73
N ILE A 109 1.06 3.08 -11.03
CA ILE A 109 1.93 4.12 -11.58
C ILE A 109 1.16 4.84 -12.68
#